data_AF-A0A7V9LEC1-F1
#
_entry.id   AF-A0A7V9LEC1-F1
#
_cell.length_a   1.000
_cell.length_b   1.000
_cell.length_c   1.000
_cell.angle_alpha   90.00
_cell.angle_beta   90.00
_cell.angle_gamma   90.00
#
_symmetry.space_group_name_H-M   'P 1'
#
loop_
_entity.id
_entity.type
_entity.pdbx_description
1 polymer ?
#
loop_
_entity_poly.entity_id
_entity_poly.type
_entity_poly.pdbx_seq_one_letter_code
_entity_poly.pdbx_strand_id
1 'polypeptide(L)'
;MLRRDVSWLRAAAAVEPSEAAQLGDVATRIRDHLQQVGASFLPDLCGAIDVPPDEIEDALWELVGAGLATADGFASLRVLVDRKRGEVKSLFDRRTTSVPAAGPSVRKWQDAIRKVRTHDRSRPGHALRSLPTAAGRWSLLPACSSEAIDAEATARQLLLRYGVVFRDLITRESCLPPWRDVLVALRRLEARGEIRGGRFVTGFVGEQFALPEALDELRAVRHPSIVAEICKVAATDPLNLVGVLSPGPRVPAVVGNAVLYLDGQAVASLEAGLVVPRAPLPAGGRIDDDLTYHPPPPPVHAAPQAALPW
;
A
#
# COMPACT_ATOMS: atom_id res chain seq x y z
N MET A 1 9.29 -11.43 5.13
CA MET A 1 10.37 -10.43 5.17
C MET A 1 11.34 -10.87 6.26
N LEU A 2 12.52 -11.36 5.91
CA LEU A 2 13.51 -11.76 6.92
C LEU A 2 14.27 -10.52 7.37
N ARG A 3 14.58 -10.40 8.66
CA ARG A 3 15.38 -9.28 9.23
C ARG A 3 16.66 -8.98 8.45
N ARG A 4 17.22 -9.99 7.78
CA ARG A 4 18.44 -9.90 6.95
C ARG A 4 18.30 -8.96 5.76
N ASP A 5 17.10 -8.80 5.21
CA ASP A 5 16.87 -8.01 3.99
C ASP A 5 16.51 -6.55 4.30
N VAL A 6 16.30 -6.22 5.59
CA VAL A 6 15.86 -4.89 6.04
C VAL A 6 16.87 -3.80 5.67
N SER A 7 18.16 -4.12 5.65
CA SER A 7 19.22 -3.17 5.31
C SER A 7 19.06 -2.66 3.87
N TRP A 8 19.09 -3.56 2.89
CA TRP A 8 19.06 -3.19 1.47
C TRP A 8 17.67 -2.75 1.01
N LEU A 9 16.59 -3.32 1.58
CA LEU A 9 15.21 -2.90 1.27
C LEU A 9 14.92 -1.45 1.69
N ARG A 10 15.69 -0.93 2.66
CA ARG A 10 15.54 0.45 3.16
C ARG A 10 16.69 1.37 2.73
N ALA A 11 17.76 0.82 2.16
CA ALA A 11 18.97 1.56 1.80
C ALA A 11 18.69 2.72 0.83
N ALA A 12 17.76 2.53 -0.10
CA ALA A 12 17.37 3.57 -1.03
C ALA A 12 16.70 4.79 -0.37
N ALA A 13 16.11 4.63 0.83
CA ALA A 13 15.62 5.77 1.60
C ALA A 13 16.76 6.68 2.13
N ALA A 14 18.01 6.23 2.09
CA ALA A 14 19.18 7.06 2.42
C ALA A 14 19.72 7.86 1.21
N VAL A 15 19.22 7.61 0.00
CA VAL A 15 19.68 8.31 -1.22
C VAL A 15 19.02 9.68 -1.36
N GLU A 16 17.75 9.77 -1.01
CA GLU A 16 17.01 11.04 -0.99
C GLU A 16 17.20 11.71 0.37
N PRO A 17 17.68 12.97 0.43
CA PRO A 17 17.79 13.71 1.67
C PRO A 17 16.38 13.98 2.23
N SER A 18 15.96 13.14 3.17
CA SER A 18 14.73 13.36 3.93
C SER A 18 15.06 14.20 5.17
N GLU A 19 14.33 15.30 5.38
CA GLU A 19 14.38 16.01 6.65
C GLU A 19 14.08 15.04 7.79
N ALA A 20 14.95 15.03 8.81
CA ALA A 20 14.73 14.19 9.98
C ALA A 20 13.35 14.50 10.56
N ALA A 21 12.52 13.46 10.72
CA ALA A 21 11.19 13.61 11.27
C ALA A 21 11.29 14.32 12.63
N GLN A 22 10.59 15.44 12.79
CA GLN A 22 10.46 16.12 14.06
C GLN A 22 9.59 15.25 14.96
N LEU A 23 10.23 14.57 15.92
CA LEU A 23 9.56 13.69 16.87
C LEU A 23 9.08 14.48 18.08
N GLY A 24 7.92 14.10 18.62
CA GLY A 24 7.47 14.56 19.92
C GLY A 24 8.38 14.10 21.07
N ASP A 25 8.25 14.75 22.23
CA ASP A 25 9.08 14.45 23.41
C ASP A 25 8.91 13.00 23.91
N VAL A 26 7.69 12.47 23.84
CA VAL A 26 7.41 11.07 24.23
C VAL A 26 8.07 10.10 23.25
N ALA A 27 7.93 10.33 21.94
CA ALA A 27 8.55 9.50 20.90
C ALA A 27 10.08 9.53 21.00
N THR A 28 10.66 10.69 21.28
CA THR A 28 12.10 10.85 21.53
C THR A 28 12.55 10.02 22.74
N ARG A 29 11.84 10.09 23.88
CA ARG A 29 12.15 9.29 25.07
C ARG A 29 12.04 7.78 24.81
N ILE A 30 11.01 7.34 24.08
CA ILE A 30 10.86 5.92 23.70
C ILE A 30 11.99 5.47 22.79
N ARG A 31 12.35 6.27 21.78
CA ARG A 31 13.48 5.97 20.90
C ARG A 31 14.76 5.80 21.70
N ASP A 32 15.05 6.73 22.60
CA ASP A 32 16.28 6.70 23.39
C ASP A 32 16.29 5.49 24.35
N HIS A 33 15.14 5.13 24.95
CA HIS A 33 14.99 3.91 25.74
C HIS A 33 15.29 2.66 24.89
N LEU A 34 14.66 2.52 23.72
CA LEU A 34 14.88 1.37 22.84
C LEU A 34 16.32 1.30 22.30
N GLN A 35 16.99 2.45 22.15
CA GLN A 35 18.40 2.51 21.77
C GLN A 35 19.34 2.00 22.87
N GLN A 36 19.00 2.26 24.13
CA GLN A 36 19.83 1.89 25.30
C GLN A 36 19.55 0.48 25.80
N VAL A 37 18.28 0.11 25.93
CA VAL A 37 17.82 -1.15 26.55
C VAL A 37 17.59 -2.24 25.50
N GLY A 38 17.36 -1.85 24.24
CA GLY A 38 17.05 -2.75 23.15
C GLY A 38 15.54 -2.96 22.99
N ALA A 39 15.17 -4.13 22.49
CA ALA A 39 13.80 -4.41 22.11
C ALA A 39 12.92 -4.70 23.35
N SER A 40 11.83 -3.94 23.54
CA SER A 40 11.02 -3.93 24.75
C SER A 40 9.53 -4.19 24.46
N PHE A 41 8.80 -4.77 25.41
CA PHE A 41 7.33 -4.86 25.33
C PHE A 41 6.68 -3.58 25.86
N LEU A 42 5.40 -3.36 25.51
CA LEU A 42 4.64 -2.21 26.00
C LEU A 42 4.65 -2.08 27.55
N PRO A 43 4.49 -3.15 28.36
CA PRO A 43 4.56 -3.04 29.82
C PRO A 43 5.93 -2.56 30.33
N ASP A 44 7.02 -2.96 29.67
CA ASP A 44 8.38 -2.53 30.04
C ASP A 44 8.55 -1.02 29.77
N LEU A 45 8.01 -0.54 28.64
CA LEU A 45 7.99 0.88 28.29
C LEU A 45 7.15 1.71 29.27
N CYS A 46 5.96 1.22 29.65
CA CYS A 46 5.12 1.86 30.67
C CYS A 46 5.80 1.93 32.05
N GLY A 47 6.60 0.91 32.40
CA GLY A 47 7.37 0.89 33.64
C GLY A 47 8.58 1.81 33.62
N ALA A 48 9.17 2.04 32.45
CA ALA A 48 10.38 2.85 32.30
C ALA A 48 10.09 4.34 32.02
N ILE A 49 8.94 4.67 31.45
CA ILE A 49 8.58 6.03 31.04
C ILE A 49 7.25 6.39 31.68
N ASP A 50 7.28 7.40 32.57
CA ASP A 50 6.10 7.87 33.32
C ASP A 50 5.15 8.68 32.41
N VAL A 51 4.39 7.96 31.59
CA VAL A 51 3.33 8.47 30.71
C VAL A 51 2.22 7.44 30.60
N PRO A 52 0.96 7.87 30.37
CA PRO A 52 -0.15 6.96 30.14
C PRO A 52 0.12 5.98 28.98
N PRO A 53 -0.35 4.72 29.07
CA PRO A 53 -0.10 3.71 28.03
C PRO A 53 -0.55 4.14 26.63
N ASP A 54 -1.62 4.91 26.49
CA ASP A 54 -2.09 5.38 25.20
C ASP A 54 -1.21 6.45 24.56
N GLU A 55 -0.54 7.29 25.36
CA GLU A 55 0.48 8.20 24.85
C GLU A 55 1.73 7.44 24.38
N ILE A 56 2.08 6.34 25.05
CA ILE A 56 3.16 5.44 24.61
C ILE A 56 2.79 4.75 23.30
N GLU A 57 1.56 4.24 23.17
CA GLU A 57 1.07 3.65 21.91
C GLU A 57 1.12 4.67 20.76
N ASP A 58 0.61 5.88 20.97
CA ASP A 58 0.62 6.96 19.98
C ASP A 58 2.05 7.32 19.53
N ALA A 59 2.99 7.40 20.48
CA ALA A 59 4.38 7.70 20.21
C ALA A 59 5.13 6.54 19.52
N LEU A 60 4.79 5.28 19.80
CA LEU A 60 5.29 4.13 19.04
C LEU A 60 4.83 4.18 17.59
N TRP A 61 3.56 4.54 17.35
CA TRP A 61 3.04 4.74 15.99
C TRP A 61 3.66 5.93 15.28
N GLU A 62 4.00 6.99 16.01
CA GLU A 62 4.79 8.10 15.48
C GLU A 62 6.18 7.63 15.00
N LEU A 63 6.88 6.83 15.80
CA LEU A 63 8.16 6.23 15.42
C LEU A 63 8.02 5.29 14.20
N VAL A 64 6.94 4.51 14.10
CA VAL A 64 6.64 3.69 12.91
C VAL A 64 6.40 4.57 11.70
N GLY A 65 5.60 5.63 11.83
CA GLY A 65 5.31 6.58 10.76
C GLY A 65 6.55 7.37 10.30
N ALA A 66 7.55 7.52 11.17
CA ALA A 66 8.86 8.06 10.85
C ALA A 66 9.85 7.00 10.31
N GLY A 67 9.46 5.73 10.26
CA GLY A 67 10.32 4.62 9.83
C GLY A 67 11.45 4.30 10.82
N LEU A 68 11.30 4.60 12.10
CA LEU A 68 12.34 4.41 13.11
C LEU A 68 12.13 3.16 13.98
N ALA A 69 10.90 2.68 14.10
CA ALA A 69 10.57 1.53 14.94
C ALA A 69 9.73 0.48 14.20
N THR A 70 9.77 -0.75 14.70
CA THR A 70 8.97 -1.88 14.22
C THR A 70 8.61 -2.81 15.38
N ALA A 71 7.59 -3.64 15.20
CA ALA A 71 7.19 -4.70 16.12
C ALA A 71 7.42 -6.07 15.48
N ASP A 72 7.61 -7.11 16.30
CA ASP A 72 7.85 -8.48 15.86
C ASP A 72 6.58 -9.25 15.42
N GLY A 73 5.41 -8.64 15.52
CA GLY A 73 4.13 -9.26 15.19
C GLY A 73 3.16 -8.36 14.42
N PHE A 74 2.13 -8.98 13.86
CA PHE A 74 1.09 -8.30 13.08
C PHE A 74 -0.18 -7.97 13.88
N ALA A 75 -0.24 -8.31 15.17
CA ALA A 75 -1.43 -8.11 16.00
C ALA A 75 -1.88 -6.64 16.01
N SER A 76 -0.93 -5.72 16.22
CA SER A 76 -1.12 -4.27 16.13
C SER A 76 -1.68 -3.79 14.80
N LEU A 77 -1.20 -4.36 13.69
CA LEU A 77 -1.65 -3.99 12.35
C LEU A 77 -3.06 -4.48 12.06
N ARG A 78 -3.44 -5.68 12.52
CA ARG A 78 -4.82 -6.19 12.34
C ARG A 78 -5.83 -5.31 13.05
N VAL A 79 -5.53 -4.89 14.28
CA VAL A 79 -6.37 -3.94 15.01
C VAL A 79 -6.47 -2.59 14.28
N LEU A 80 -5.42 -2.17 13.57
CA LEU A 80 -5.47 -0.96 12.74
C LEU A 80 -6.35 -1.13 11.49
N VAL A 81 -6.25 -2.27 10.81
CA VAL A 81 -6.96 -2.57 9.56
C VAL A 81 -8.46 -2.80 9.77
N ASP A 82 -8.83 -3.45 10.89
CA ASP A 82 -10.23 -3.76 11.20
C ASP A 82 -11.04 -2.53 11.69
N ARG A 83 -10.39 -1.38 11.91
CA ARG A 83 -11.05 -0.12 12.31
C ARG A 83 -11.80 0.51 11.14
N LYS A 84 -13.05 0.93 11.33
CA LYS A 84 -13.71 1.77 10.32
C LYS A 84 -13.24 3.21 10.45
N ARG A 85 -12.92 3.83 9.31
CA ARG A 85 -12.51 5.23 9.21
C ARG A 85 -13.56 6.14 9.86
N GLY A 86 -13.16 6.92 10.87
CA GLY A 86 -14.04 7.85 11.58
C GLY A 86 -14.62 7.35 12.91
N GLU A 87 -14.39 6.10 13.32
CA GLU A 87 -14.85 5.59 14.62
C GLU A 87 -14.09 6.21 15.81
N VAL A 88 -12.79 6.51 15.66
CA VAL A 88 -11.95 7.12 16.70
C VAL A 88 -10.87 7.99 16.04
N LYS A 89 -10.64 9.22 16.53
CA LYS A 89 -9.57 10.11 16.02
C LYS A 89 -8.18 9.57 16.37
N SER A 90 -7.44 9.03 15.40
CA SER A 90 -6.04 8.63 15.55
C SER A 90 -5.06 9.72 15.08
N LEU A 91 -3.79 9.62 15.48
CA LEU A 91 -2.66 10.36 14.90
C LEU A 91 -2.61 10.21 13.36
N PHE A 92 -3.01 9.05 12.83
CA PHE A 92 -3.10 8.80 11.38
C PHE A 92 -4.23 9.58 10.70
N ASP A 93 -5.34 9.88 11.38
CA ASP A 93 -6.42 10.71 10.83
C ASP A 93 -6.08 12.21 10.86
N ARG A 94 -5.18 12.61 11.76
CA ARG A 94 -4.75 14.01 11.94
C ARG A 94 -3.86 14.51 10.79
N ARG A 95 -3.15 13.61 10.10
CA ARG A 95 -2.16 13.97 9.06
C ARG A 95 -2.76 14.25 7.68
N THR A 96 -4.04 13.95 7.44
CA THR A 96 -4.68 14.16 6.12
C THR A 96 -5.33 15.53 5.93
N THR A 97 -5.31 16.42 6.93
CA THR A 97 -5.84 17.78 6.80
C THR A 97 -4.71 18.82 6.85
N SER A 98 -3.92 18.89 5.78
CA SER A 98 -3.05 20.04 5.52
C SER A 98 -3.26 20.53 4.08
N VAL A 99 -4.24 21.40 3.90
CA VAL A 99 -4.33 22.32 2.75
C VAL A 99 -4.12 23.73 3.33
N PRO A 100 -3.21 24.57 2.79
CA PRO A 100 -3.06 25.94 3.25
C PRO A 100 -3.97 26.87 2.43
N ALA A 101 -4.74 27.73 3.11
CA ALA A 101 -5.27 28.96 2.53
C ALA A 101 -5.53 30.03 3.61
N ALA A 102 -4.72 31.09 3.53
CA ALA A 102 -4.82 32.46 4.04
C ALA A 102 -5.99 32.92 4.95
N GLY A 103 -5.60 33.44 6.14
CA GLY A 103 -6.05 34.74 6.70
C GLY A 103 -7.39 34.82 7.46
N PRO A 104 -7.60 35.84 8.32
CA PRO A 104 -7.74 35.62 9.76
C PRO A 104 -9.12 35.97 10.36
N SER A 105 -9.43 35.37 11.52
CA SER A 105 -10.44 35.89 12.46
C SER A 105 -10.21 35.37 13.88
N VAL A 106 -9.58 36.22 14.70
CA VAL A 106 -9.48 36.11 16.16
C VAL A 106 -10.84 36.48 16.74
N ARG A 107 -11.61 35.47 17.18
CA ARG A 107 -12.64 35.52 18.25
C ARG A 107 -13.53 34.29 18.14
N LYS A 108 -13.11 33.20 18.80
CA LYS A 108 -13.94 32.06 19.28
C LYS A 108 -13.13 30.90 19.88
N TRP A 109 -11.84 31.09 20.16
CA TRP A 109 -10.98 30.11 20.83
C TRP A 109 -10.98 30.19 22.36
N GLN A 110 -11.60 31.23 22.95
CA GLN A 110 -11.60 31.45 24.41
C GLN A 110 -12.88 30.96 25.12
N ASP A 111 -13.98 30.70 24.39
CA ASP A 111 -15.24 30.23 24.99
C ASP A 111 -15.39 28.69 24.99
N ALA A 112 -14.65 27.98 24.15
CA ALA A 112 -14.74 26.51 24.05
C ALA A 112 -13.93 25.76 25.11
N ILE A 113 -12.98 26.43 25.77
CA ILE A 113 -12.09 25.83 26.78
C ILE A 113 -12.72 25.89 28.20
N ARG A 114 -13.84 26.60 28.39
CA ARG A 114 -14.42 26.86 29.71
C ARG A 114 -15.74 26.15 30.03
N LYS A 115 -16.26 25.29 29.15
CA LYS A 115 -17.37 24.38 29.48
C LYS A 115 -16.84 22.94 29.50
N VAL A 116 -16.15 22.58 30.58
CA VAL A 116 -16.74 21.76 31.67
C VAL A 116 -17.02 20.36 31.12
N ARG A 117 -16.15 19.36 31.29
CA ARG A 117 -15.60 18.86 32.57
C ARG A 117 -16.67 18.75 33.66
N THR A 118 -17.83 18.21 33.29
CA THR A 118 -18.70 17.37 34.13
C THR A 118 -19.90 16.96 33.28
N HIS A 119 -19.87 15.75 32.73
CA HIS A 119 -20.96 14.77 32.81
C HIS A 119 -20.42 13.46 32.24
N ASP A 120 -20.02 12.62 33.19
CA ASP A 120 -19.95 11.18 33.04
C ASP A 120 -21.28 10.63 32.51
N ARG A 121 -21.21 9.48 31.81
CA ARG A 121 -22.30 8.68 31.22
C ARG A 121 -22.74 9.03 29.81
N SER A 122 -21.92 8.64 28.84
CA SER A 122 -22.37 7.80 27.71
C SER A 122 -21.17 7.29 26.91
N ARG A 123 -20.48 6.28 27.48
CA ARG A 123 -19.61 5.38 26.72
C ARG A 123 -20.49 4.50 25.83
N PRO A 124 -20.29 4.54 24.51
CA PRO A 124 -19.78 3.35 23.82
C PRO A 124 -18.76 3.75 22.74
N GLY A 125 -17.49 3.83 23.13
CA GLY A 125 -16.34 3.96 22.22
C GLY A 125 -15.05 3.35 22.77
N HIS A 126 -15.06 2.91 24.04
CA HIS A 126 -13.90 2.32 24.71
C HIS A 126 -13.78 0.79 24.55
N ALA A 127 -14.81 0.12 24.00
CA ALA A 127 -14.80 -1.34 23.86
C ALA A 127 -13.85 -1.85 22.75
N LEU A 128 -13.43 -0.98 21.83
CA LEU A 128 -12.40 -1.29 20.81
C LEU A 128 -10.97 -0.95 21.25
N ARG A 129 -10.75 -0.41 22.46
CA ARG A 129 -9.43 -0.37 23.11
C ARG A 129 -9.11 -1.66 23.90
N SER A 130 -9.94 -2.70 23.77
CA SER A 130 -9.78 -3.97 24.53
C SER A 130 -8.66 -4.88 24.01
N LEU A 131 -8.02 -4.53 22.89
CA LEU A 131 -6.79 -5.16 22.42
C LEU A 131 -5.70 -4.09 22.37
N PRO A 132 -4.56 -4.26 23.07
CA PRO A 132 -3.47 -3.30 22.98
C PRO A 132 -3.05 -3.17 21.52
N THR A 133 -3.20 -1.96 20.97
CA THR A 133 -2.79 -1.65 19.60
C THR A 133 -1.27 -1.72 19.45
N ALA A 134 -0.54 -1.86 20.56
CA ALA A 134 0.90 -2.04 20.60
C ALA A 134 1.36 -3.41 21.13
N ALA A 135 0.62 -4.48 20.83
CA ALA A 135 1.05 -5.84 21.14
C ALA A 135 2.34 -6.25 20.40
N GLY A 136 3.24 -6.94 21.11
CA GLY A 136 4.51 -7.46 20.56
C GLY A 136 5.73 -6.76 21.15
N ARG A 137 6.91 -7.18 20.68
CA ARG A 137 8.20 -6.61 21.07
C ARG A 137 8.58 -5.50 20.09
N TRP A 138 8.71 -4.29 20.60
CA TRP A 138 9.08 -3.10 19.85
C TRP A 138 10.59 -2.97 19.79
N SER A 139 11.11 -2.62 18.62
CA SER A 139 12.54 -2.43 18.41
C SER A 139 12.79 -1.32 17.42
N LEU A 140 13.93 -0.64 17.57
CA LEU A 140 14.38 0.31 16.55
C LEU A 140 14.76 -0.43 15.27
N LEU A 141 14.43 0.19 14.16
CA LEU A 141 14.92 -0.21 12.86
C LEU A 141 16.37 0.28 12.69
N PRO A 142 17.24 -0.50 12.03
CA PRO A 142 18.59 -0.04 11.70
C PRO A 142 18.55 1.28 10.91
N ALA A 143 19.53 2.14 11.14
CA ALA A 143 19.70 3.34 10.32
C ALA A 143 19.90 2.94 8.85
N CYS A 144 19.26 3.68 7.94
CA CYS A 144 19.46 3.46 6.51
C CYS A 144 20.88 3.92 6.13
N SER A 145 21.58 3.09 5.36
CA SER A 145 22.88 3.43 4.78
C SER A 145 22.83 3.24 3.28
N SER A 146 23.36 4.21 2.53
CA SER A 146 23.51 4.11 1.07
C SER A 146 24.52 3.01 0.69
N GLU A 147 25.43 2.64 1.58
CA GLU A 147 26.36 1.51 1.38
C GLU A 147 25.64 0.16 1.35
N ALA A 148 24.45 0.07 1.96
CA ALA A 148 23.63 -1.14 1.95
C ALA A 148 22.79 -1.31 0.67
N ILE A 149 22.91 -0.40 -0.31
CA ILE A 149 22.20 -0.50 -1.59
C ILE A 149 22.65 -1.75 -2.34
N ASP A 150 21.69 -2.63 -2.62
CA ASP A 150 21.87 -3.80 -3.48
C ASP A 150 20.98 -3.69 -4.71
N ALA A 151 21.55 -3.18 -5.81
CA ALA A 151 20.83 -3.01 -7.07
C ALA A 151 20.43 -4.34 -7.72
N GLU A 152 21.19 -5.43 -7.51
CA GLU A 152 20.84 -6.74 -8.06
C GLU A 152 19.68 -7.36 -7.27
N ALA A 153 19.72 -7.32 -5.94
CA ALA A 153 18.60 -7.77 -5.11
C ALA A 153 17.33 -6.95 -5.41
N THR A 154 17.48 -5.63 -5.62
CA THR A 154 16.37 -4.77 -6.02
C THR A 154 15.81 -5.16 -7.40
N ALA A 155 16.67 -5.36 -8.40
CA ALA A 155 16.25 -5.80 -9.73
C ALA A 155 15.50 -7.14 -9.68
N ARG A 156 16.01 -8.11 -8.91
CA ARG A 156 15.35 -9.41 -8.70
C ARG A 156 13.99 -9.26 -8.01
N GLN A 157 13.89 -8.39 -7.00
CA GLN A 157 12.63 -8.13 -6.30
C GLN A 157 11.58 -7.49 -7.22
N LEU A 158 12.00 -6.58 -8.10
CA LEU A 158 11.13 -5.96 -9.11
C LEU A 158 10.66 -6.98 -10.15
N LEU A 159 11.56 -7.86 -10.62
CA LEU A 159 11.22 -8.95 -11.54
C LEU A 159 10.25 -9.94 -10.92
N LEU A 160 10.45 -10.34 -9.66
CA LEU A 160 9.53 -11.21 -8.94
C LEU A 160 8.15 -10.57 -8.73
N ARG A 161 8.11 -9.24 -8.57
CA ARG A 161 6.85 -8.49 -8.35
C ARG A 161 6.06 -8.31 -9.64
N TYR A 162 6.73 -7.98 -10.74
CA TYR A 162 6.07 -7.53 -11.97
C TYR A 162 6.17 -8.50 -13.15
N GLY A 163 7.09 -9.47 -13.11
CA GLY A 163 7.43 -10.35 -14.24
C GLY A 163 8.21 -9.63 -15.34
N VAL A 164 7.75 -8.46 -15.76
CA VAL A 164 8.38 -7.56 -16.74
C VAL A 164 8.71 -6.22 -16.09
N VAL A 165 9.94 -5.74 -16.25
CA VAL A 165 10.43 -4.49 -15.67
C VAL A 165 10.95 -3.55 -16.75
N PHE A 166 10.55 -2.28 -16.66
CA PHE A 166 11.05 -1.18 -17.49
C PHE A 166 10.93 0.14 -16.73
N ARG A 167 11.59 1.18 -17.23
CA ARG A 167 11.79 2.45 -16.50
C ARG A 167 10.47 3.09 -16.03
N ASP A 168 9.51 3.25 -16.93
CA ASP A 168 8.25 3.93 -16.64
C ASP A 168 7.42 3.18 -15.59
N LEU A 169 7.46 1.84 -15.58
CA LEU A 169 6.75 0.98 -14.64
C LEU A 169 7.12 1.30 -13.18
N ILE A 170 8.42 1.40 -12.92
CA ILE A 170 8.96 1.52 -11.56
C ILE A 170 8.93 2.96 -11.04
N THR A 171 8.48 3.93 -11.83
CA THR A 171 8.38 5.34 -11.40
C THR A 171 7.47 5.51 -10.17
N ARG A 172 6.58 4.55 -9.92
CA ARG A 172 5.70 4.53 -8.74
C ARG A 172 6.33 3.92 -7.50
N GLU A 173 7.41 3.15 -7.67
CA GLU A 173 8.08 2.52 -6.55
C GLU A 173 8.81 3.58 -5.74
N SER A 174 8.53 3.58 -4.45
CA SER A 174 9.23 4.44 -3.50
C SER A 174 10.51 3.74 -3.05
N CYS A 175 11.56 4.53 -2.78
CA CYS A 175 12.80 4.01 -2.22
C CYS A 175 13.43 2.92 -3.11
N LEU A 176 13.72 3.26 -4.38
CA LEU A 176 14.58 2.45 -5.24
C LEU A 176 15.96 3.09 -5.40
N PRO A 177 17.01 2.29 -5.62
CA PRO A 177 18.27 2.79 -6.14
C PRO A 177 18.05 3.54 -7.47
N PRO A 178 18.95 4.46 -7.85
CA PRO A 178 18.89 5.12 -9.13
C PRO A 178 18.71 4.13 -10.29
N TRP A 179 17.83 4.44 -11.24
CA TRP A 179 17.51 3.53 -12.37
C TRP A 179 18.77 3.03 -13.11
N ARG A 180 19.80 3.87 -13.22
CA ARG A 180 21.08 3.49 -13.85
C ARG A 180 21.72 2.26 -13.19
N ASP A 181 21.63 2.15 -11.86
CA ASP A 181 22.26 1.09 -11.08
C ASP A 181 21.44 -0.20 -11.23
N VAL A 182 20.10 -0.07 -11.19
CA VAL A 182 19.16 -1.17 -11.47
C VAL A 182 19.31 -1.68 -12.91
N LEU A 183 19.46 -0.78 -13.88
CA LEU A 183 19.65 -1.12 -15.30
C LEU A 183 20.95 -1.91 -15.52
N VAL A 184 22.04 -1.50 -14.87
CA VAL A 184 23.31 -2.27 -14.91
C VAL A 184 23.12 -3.66 -14.33
N ALA A 185 22.40 -3.80 -13.22
CA ALA A 185 22.09 -5.11 -12.64
C ALA A 185 21.20 -5.97 -13.56
N LEU A 186 20.17 -5.40 -14.19
CA LEU A 186 19.32 -6.10 -15.16
C LEU A 186 20.11 -6.59 -16.37
N ARG A 187 21.01 -5.78 -16.93
CA ARG A 187 21.88 -6.20 -18.04
C ARG A 187 22.86 -7.31 -17.63
N ARG A 188 23.35 -7.31 -16.39
CA ARG A 188 24.17 -8.41 -15.86
C ARG A 188 23.36 -9.71 -15.74
N LEU A 189 22.14 -9.63 -15.22
CA LEU A 189 21.22 -10.76 -15.15
C LEU A 189 20.92 -11.33 -16.55
N GLU A 190 20.71 -10.45 -17.53
CA GLU A 190 20.51 -10.82 -18.94
C GLU A 190 21.75 -11.51 -19.53
N ALA A 191 22.94 -10.94 -19.32
CA ALA A 191 24.19 -11.51 -19.80
C ALA A 191 24.48 -12.91 -19.21
N ARG A 192 24.00 -13.17 -17.99
CA ARG A 192 24.03 -14.52 -17.37
C ARG A 192 22.95 -15.46 -17.88
N GLY A 193 22.04 -14.97 -18.72
CA GLY A 193 20.95 -15.75 -19.29
C GLY A 193 19.79 -16.02 -18.33
N GLU A 194 19.77 -15.39 -17.14
CA GLU A 194 18.72 -15.56 -16.13
C GLU A 194 17.40 -14.88 -16.54
N ILE A 195 17.50 -13.78 -17.30
CA ILE A 195 16.36 -13.02 -17.81
C ILE A 195 16.49 -12.77 -19.30
N ARG A 196 15.48 -12.13 -19.90
CA ARG A 196 15.46 -11.75 -21.32
C ARG A 196 15.26 -10.26 -21.47
N GLY A 197 16.16 -9.58 -22.17
CA GLY A 197 15.95 -8.22 -22.65
C GLY A 197 15.12 -8.20 -23.94
N GLY A 198 14.32 -7.17 -24.13
CA GLY A 198 13.50 -7.02 -25.32
C GLY A 198 12.44 -5.94 -25.23
N ARG A 199 11.39 -6.12 -26.03
CA ARG A 199 10.23 -5.23 -26.13
C ARG A 199 8.99 -6.11 -26.00
N PHE A 200 8.42 -6.13 -24.81
CA PHE A 200 7.30 -7.01 -24.44
C PHE A 200 6.00 -6.24 -24.29
N VAL A 201 6.09 -5.00 -23.80
CA VAL A 201 4.95 -4.08 -23.59
C VAL A 201 5.02 -2.95 -24.61
N THR A 202 3.94 -2.76 -25.38
CA THR A 202 3.79 -1.68 -26.36
C THR A 202 3.50 -0.33 -25.68
N GLY A 203 3.73 0.78 -26.37
CA GLY A 203 3.43 2.13 -25.84
C GLY A 203 4.49 2.75 -24.92
N PHE A 204 5.49 1.97 -24.50
CA PHE A 204 6.62 2.44 -23.68
C PHE A 204 7.91 2.47 -24.48
N VAL A 205 8.83 3.38 -24.16
CA VAL A 205 10.14 3.49 -24.82
C VAL A 205 11.23 2.90 -23.91
N GLY A 206 12.34 2.46 -24.50
CA GLY A 206 13.51 1.95 -23.77
C GLY A 206 13.56 0.43 -23.61
N GLU A 207 14.64 -0.03 -22.99
CA GLU A 207 14.89 -1.44 -22.68
C GLU A 207 13.86 -1.98 -21.68
N GLN A 208 13.42 -3.21 -21.90
CA GLN A 208 12.55 -3.95 -21.01
C GLN A 208 13.18 -5.31 -20.72
N PHE A 209 12.97 -5.80 -19.50
CA PHE A 209 13.55 -7.04 -19.03
C PHE A 209 12.46 -7.91 -18.43
N ALA A 210 12.46 -9.20 -18.74
CA ALA A 210 11.45 -10.13 -18.28
C ALA A 210 12.04 -11.43 -17.77
N LEU A 211 11.40 -12.00 -16.74
CA LEU A 211 11.60 -13.40 -16.38
C LEU A 211 11.16 -14.31 -17.53
N PRO A 212 11.88 -15.41 -17.81
CA PRO A 212 11.47 -16.37 -18.84
C PRO A 212 10.04 -16.87 -18.65
N GLU A 213 9.65 -17.17 -17.40
CA GLU A 213 8.32 -17.67 -17.05
C GLU A 213 7.23 -16.62 -17.33
N ALA A 214 7.51 -15.34 -17.07
CA ALA A 214 6.60 -14.25 -17.37
C ALA A 214 6.36 -14.12 -18.89
N LEU A 215 7.36 -14.44 -19.73
CA LEU A 215 7.17 -14.46 -21.18
C LEU A 215 6.29 -15.61 -21.65
N ASP A 216 6.36 -16.75 -20.97
CA ASP A 216 5.49 -17.90 -21.26
C ASP A 216 4.05 -17.60 -20.87
N GLU A 217 3.82 -16.96 -19.72
CA GLU A 217 2.49 -16.46 -19.33
C GLU A 217 1.94 -15.44 -20.33
N LEU A 218 2.74 -14.46 -20.76
CA LEU A 218 2.32 -13.48 -21.78
C LEU A 218 1.98 -14.12 -23.14
N ARG A 219 2.61 -15.25 -23.48
CA ARG A 219 2.25 -16.01 -24.69
C ARG A 219 0.92 -16.75 -24.50
N ALA A 220 0.68 -17.30 -23.32
CA ALA A 220 -0.57 -17.99 -23.00
C ALA A 220 -1.79 -17.06 -23.12
N VAL A 221 -1.66 -15.78 -22.73
CA VAL A 221 -2.72 -14.76 -22.85
C VAL A 221 -3.21 -14.55 -24.30
N ARG A 222 -2.39 -14.86 -25.32
CA ARG A 222 -2.81 -14.79 -26.74
C ARG A 222 -3.87 -15.83 -27.10
N HIS A 223 -4.05 -16.85 -26.26
CA HIS A 223 -5.05 -17.90 -26.39
C HIS A 223 -5.98 -17.84 -25.16
N PRO A 224 -6.87 -16.83 -25.09
CA PRO A 224 -7.66 -16.58 -23.90
C PRO A 224 -8.61 -17.73 -23.61
N SER A 225 -8.85 -17.95 -22.31
CA SER A 225 -9.88 -18.87 -21.83
C SER A 225 -11.27 -18.43 -22.31
N ILE A 226 -12.21 -19.38 -22.38
CA ILE A 226 -13.62 -19.09 -22.64
C ILE A 226 -14.25 -18.37 -21.43
N VAL A 227 -13.69 -18.58 -20.24
CA VAL A 227 -14.15 -17.96 -19.00
C VAL A 227 -13.30 -16.73 -18.72
N ALA A 228 -13.96 -15.58 -18.57
CA ALA A 228 -13.29 -14.32 -18.21
C ALA A 228 -12.62 -14.41 -16.83
N GLU A 229 -11.39 -13.94 -16.75
CA GLU A 229 -10.65 -13.82 -15.50
C GLU A 229 -11.04 -12.52 -14.79
N ILE A 230 -11.49 -12.64 -13.54
CA ILE A 230 -11.93 -11.51 -12.72
C ILE A 230 -10.94 -11.36 -11.56
N CYS A 231 -10.31 -10.20 -11.44
CA CYS A 231 -9.37 -9.92 -10.36
C CYS A 231 -9.69 -8.58 -9.69
N LYS A 232 -9.93 -8.61 -8.37
CA LYS A 232 -10.08 -7.40 -7.56
C LYS A 232 -8.81 -7.17 -6.76
N VAL A 233 -8.19 -6.01 -6.96
CA VAL A 233 -6.92 -5.63 -6.35
C VAL A 233 -7.13 -4.39 -5.51
N ALA A 234 -6.53 -4.35 -4.31
CA ALA A 234 -6.54 -3.13 -3.49
C ALA A 234 -5.77 -2.02 -4.22
N ALA A 235 -6.25 -0.77 -4.18
CA ALA A 235 -5.55 0.32 -4.87
C ALA A 235 -4.17 0.62 -4.28
N THR A 236 -3.93 0.20 -3.03
CA THR A 236 -2.62 0.28 -2.34
C THR A 236 -1.65 -0.83 -2.74
N ASP A 237 -2.11 -1.82 -3.51
CA ASP A 237 -1.26 -2.90 -4.00
C ASP A 237 -0.35 -2.38 -5.13
N PRO A 238 0.93 -2.82 -5.21
CA PRO A 238 1.83 -2.48 -6.30
C PRO A 238 1.32 -2.83 -7.71
N LEU A 239 0.37 -3.78 -7.83
CA LEU A 239 -0.30 -4.13 -9.09
C LEU A 239 -1.37 -3.11 -9.53
N ASN A 240 -1.63 -2.05 -8.76
CA ASN A 240 -2.37 -0.90 -9.25
C ASN A 240 -1.53 -0.13 -10.28
N LEU A 241 -1.61 -0.55 -11.53
CA LEU A 241 -0.91 0.02 -12.68
C LEU A 241 -1.82 0.87 -13.58
N VAL A 242 -3.04 1.16 -13.14
CA VAL A 242 -4.01 2.01 -13.86
C VAL A 242 -3.42 3.41 -14.03
N GLY A 243 -3.38 3.92 -15.26
CA GLY A 243 -2.73 5.19 -15.59
C GLY A 243 -1.19 5.12 -15.58
N VAL A 244 -0.59 3.93 -15.50
CA VAL A 244 0.77 3.65 -16.05
C VAL A 244 0.57 2.91 -17.35
N LEU A 245 0.11 1.65 -17.27
CA LEU A 245 -0.02 0.74 -18.39
C LEU A 245 -1.23 1.06 -19.25
N SER A 246 -2.31 1.52 -18.61
CA SER A 246 -3.54 1.92 -19.29
C SER A 246 -3.57 3.44 -19.49
N PRO A 247 -4.17 3.93 -20.59
CA PRO A 247 -4.54 5.34 -20.71
C PRO A 247 -5.49 5.77 -19.60
N GLY A 248 -5.54 7.09 -19.35
CA GLY A 248 -6.48 7.71 -18.41
C GLY A 248 -5.90 8.04 -17.04
N PRO A 249 -6.73 8.63 -16.15
CA PRO A 249 -6.28 9.07 -14.84
C PRO A 249 -5.94 7.89 -13.92
N ARG A 250 -4.95 8.11 -13.06
CA ARG A 250 -4.48 7.10 -12.09
C ARG A 250 -5.54 6.87 -11.00
N VAL A 251 -5.60 5.63 -10.50
CA VAL A 251 -6.37 5.31 -9.29
C VAL A 251 -5.49 5.61 -8.06
N PRO A 252 -5.91 6.49 -7.14
CA PRO A 252 -5.13 6.81 -5.95
C PRO A 252 -4.93 5.59 -5.04
N ALA A 253 -3.69 5.36 -4.60
CA ALA A 253 -3.30 4.31 -3.66
C ALA A 253 -3.70 4.64 -2.22
N VAL A 254 -5.01 4.66 -1.98
CA VAL A 254 -5.61 4.97 -0.67
C VAL A 254 -6.29 3.73 -0.13
N VAL A 255 -6.12 3.48 1.17
CA VAL A 255 -6.78 2.35 1.85
C VAL A 255 -8.30 2.44 1.67
N GLY A 256 -8.92 1.31 1.30
CA GLY A 256 -10.34 1.21 0.99
C GLY A 256 -10.67 1.42 -0.49
N ASN A 257 -9.78 2.03 -1.27
CA ASN A 257 -9.91 2.04 -2.73
C ASN A 257 -9.52 0.68 -3.32
N ALA A 258 -10.11 0.33 -4.45
CA ALA A 258 -9.83 -0.92 -5.16
C ALA A 258 -9.95 -0.76 -6.68
N VAL A 259 -9.36 -1.69 -7.42
CA VAL A 259 -9.45 -1.79 -8.88
C VAL A 259 -9.99 -3.16 -9.25
N LEU A 260 -10.91 -3.20 -10.20
CA LEU A 260 -11.44 -4.42 -10.78
C LEU A 260 -10.89 -4.59 -12.19
N TYR A 261 -10.23 -5.72 -12.41
CA TYR A 261 -9.72 -6.15 -13.69
C TYR A 261 -10.59 -7.27 -14.25
N LEU A 262 -10.89 -7.19 -15.55
CA LEU A 262 -11.47 -8.25 -16.36
C LEU A 262 -10.49 -8.57 -17.48
N ASP A 263 -9.99 -9.81 -17.52
CA ASP A 263 -8.99 -10.27 -18.50
C ASP A 263 -7.78 -9.32 -18.60
N GLY A 264 -7.33 -8.81 -17.44
CA GLY A 264 -6.22 -7.86 -17.34
C GLY A 264 -6.56 -6.39 -17.67
N GLN A 265 -7.77 -6.08 -18.14
CA GLN A 265 -8.22 -4.70 -18.36
C GLN A 265 -8.90 -4.14 -17.11
N ALA A 266 -8.45 -2.97 -16.63
CA ALA A 266 -9.11 -2.28 -15.54
C ALA A 266 -10.45 -1.69 -16.02
N VAL A 267 -11.57 -2.28 -15.57
CA VAL A 267 -12.92 -1.88 -16.03
C VAL A 267 -13.61 -0.93 -15.07
N ALA A 268 -13.29 -0.99 -13.78
CA ALA A 268 -13.81 -0.06 -12.78
C ALA A 268 -12.85 0.06 -11.59
N SER A 269 -13.01 1.12 -10.81
CA SER A 269 -12.36 1.30 -9.52
C SER A 269 -13.32 1.80 -8.46
N LEU A 270 -13.07 1.43 -7.21
CA LEU A 270 -13.74 2.02 -6.05
C LEU A 270 -12.84 3.13 -5.51
N GLU A 271 -13.33 4.36 -5.51
CA GLU A 271 -12.61 5.56 -5.08
C GLU A 271 -13.45 6.35 -4.09
N ALA A 272 -12.97 6.47 -2.85
CA ALA A 272 -13.67 7.17 -1.79
C ALA A 272 -15.14 6.68 -1.61
N GLY A 273 -15.38 5.39 -1.84
CA GLY A 273 -16.71 4.77 -1.74
C GLY A 273 -17.58 4.90 -2.99
N LEU A 274 -17.08 5.47 -4.08
CA LEU A 274 -17.80 5.59 -5.36
C LEU A 274 -17.17 4.69 -6.42
N VAL A 275 -18.02 4.01 -7.19
CA VAL A 275 -17.57 3.22 -8.35
C VAL A 275 -17.35 4.15 -9.54
N VAL A 276 -16.12 4.16 -10.05
CA VAL A 276 -15.69 4.93 -11.21
C VAL A 276 -15.47 3.97 -12.38
N PRO A 277 -16.21 4.11 -13.50
CA PRO A 277 -15.99 3.31 -14.69
C PRO A 277 -14.65 3.69 -15.35
N ARG A 278 -13.89 2.68 -15.79
CA ARG A 278 -12.55 2.85 -16.39
C ARG A 278 -12.46 2.37 -17.83
N ALA A 279 -13.20 1.32 -18.17
CA ALA A 279 -13.31 0.79 -19.52
C ALA A 279 -14.74 0.27 -19.77
N PRO A 280 -15.20 0.17 -21.03
CA PRO A 280 -16.50 -0.41 -21.32
C PRO A 280 -16.58 -1.86 -20.86
N LEU A 281 -17.72 -2.26 -20.32
CA LEU A 281 -17.99 -3.63 -19.93
C LEU A 281 -18.44 -4.47 -21.14
N PRO A 282 -18.24 -5.79 -21.10
CA PRO A 282 -18.90 -6.70 -22.02
C PRO A 282 -20.41 -6.46 -22.04
N ALA A 283 -21.03 -6.56 -23.22
CA ALA A 283 -22.46 -6.28 -23.40
C ALA A 283 -23.31 -7.15 -22.45
N GLY A 284 -24.10 -6.50 -21.58
CA GLY A 284 -24.94 -7.16 -20.56
C GLY A 284 -24.26 -7.41 -19.22
N GLY A 285 -22.96 -7.15 -19.09
CA GLY A 285 -22.25 -7.15 -17.82
C GLY A 285 -22.58 -5.91 -16.98
N ARG A 286 -22.59 -6.06 -15.66
CA ARG A 286 -22.84 -4.94 -14.72
C ARG A 286 -21.88 -5.01 -13.52
N ILE A 287 -21.69 -3.88 -12.87
CA ILE A 287 -20.88 -3.75 -11.65
C ILE A 287 -21.75 -3.10 -10.58
N ASP A 288 -21.77 -3.70 -9.39
CA ASP A 288 -22.47 -3.17 -8.22
C ASP A 288 -21.60 -2.14 -7.48
N ASP A 289 -22.20 -1.38 -6.54
CA ASP A 289 -21.53 -0.31 -5.79
C ASP A 289 -20.36 -0.79 -4.91
N ASP A 290 -20.29 -2.09 -4.61
CA ASP A 290 -19.19 -2.73 -3.86
C ASP A 290 -18.05 -3.25 -4.76
N LEU A 291 -18.11 -2.90 -6.06
CA LEU A 291 -17.18 -3.32 -7.11
C LEU A 291 -17.29 -4.82 -7.47
N THR A 292 -18.43 -5.47 -7.18
CA THR A 292 -18.72 -6.83 -7.62
C THR A 292 -19.16 -6.85 -9.08
N TYR A 293 -18.49 -7.68 -9.90
CA TYR A 293 -18.83 -7.87 -11.31
C TYR A 293 -19.85 -8.99 -11.50
N HIS A 294 -20.85 -8.74 -12.32
CA HIS A 294 -21.79 -9.75 -12.80
C HIS A 294 -21.62 -9.94 -14.31
N PRO A 295 -21.27 -11.16 -14.78
CA PRO A 295 -21.16 -11.43 -16.20
C PRO A 295 -22.51 -11.34 -16.90
N PRO A 296 -22.52 -11.13 -18.23
CA PRO A 296 -23.76 -11.16 -19.00
C PRO A 296 -24.44 -12.53 -18.89
N PRO A 297 -25.78 -12.58 -18.96
CA PRO A 297 -26.49 -13.85 -19.01
C PRO A 297 -26.04 -14.65 -20.25
N PRO A 298 -25.93 -15.99 -20.15
CA PRO A 298 -25.57 -16.81 -21.29
C PRO A 298 -26.54 -16.58 -22.44
N PRO A 299 -26.07 -16.59 -23.70
CA PRO A 299 -26.95 -16.44 -24.85
C PRO A 299 -28.03 -17.51 -24.79
N VAL A 300 -29.30 -17.09 -24.87
CA VAL A 300 -30.42 -18.02 -24.98
C VAL A 300 -30.26 -18.72 -26.33
N HIS A 301 -29.80 -19.98 -26.33
CA HIS A 301 -29.88 -20.80 -27.52
C HIS A 301 -31.36 -20.91 -27.89
N ALA A 302 -31.75 -20.30 -29.01
CA ALA A 302 -33.07 -20.54 -29.58
C ALA A 302 -33.22 -22.05 -29.75
N ALA A 303 -34.16 -22.64 -29.01
CA ALA A 303 -34.49 -24.05 -29.17
C ALA A 303 -34.73 -24.29 -30.67
N PRO A 304 -34.17 -25.35 -31.26
CA PRO A 304 -34.48 -25.68 -32.65
C PRO A 304 -36.00 -25.79 -32.75
N GLN A 305 -36.61 -24.93 -33.58
CA GLN A 305 -38.03 -25.05 -33.89
C GLN A 305 -38.25 -26.46 -34.41
N ALA A 306 -38.85 -27.31 -33.58
CA ALA A 306 -39.31 -28.61 -34.02
C ALA A 306 -40.26 -28.35 -35.19
N ALA A 307 -39.85 -28.77 -36.39
CA ALA A 307 -40.70 -28.74 -37.55
C ALA A 307 -41.96 -29.53 -37.20
N LEU A 308 -43.11 -28.84 -37.19
CA LEU A 308 -44.41 -29.49 -37.02
C LEU A 308 -44.59 -30.44 -38.21
N PRO A 309 -44.91 -31.73 -37.98
CA PRO A 309 -45.25 -32.63 -39.06
C PRO A 309 -46.56 -32.18 -39.71
N TRP A 310 -46.60 -32.23 -41.04
CA TRP A 310 -47.70 -31.79 -41.90
C TRP A 310 -48.90 -32.73 -41.82
#